data_AF-A0A519CK38-F1
#
_entry.id   AF-A0A519CK38-F1
#
_cell.length_a   1.000
_cell.length_b   1.000
_cell.length_c   1.000
_cell.angle_alpha   90.00
_cell.angle_beta   90.00
_cell.angle_gamma   90.00
#
_symmetry.space_group_name_H-M   'P 1'
#
loop_
_entity.id
_entity.type
_entity.pdbx_description
1 polymer ?
#
loop_
_entity_poly.entity_id
_entity_poly.type
_entity_poly.pdbx_seq_one_letter_code
_entity_poly.pdbx_strand_id
1 'polypeptide(L)'
;MALKAAIVLTVISIVLLSLYGADVAVTMNSVDNEGFLPLNDMQRGIGLGTPAIILPIIAFFITLKEKSKGLGGLIIISGILILIGGLAMIGTPAPEGVERNPIMLFAPAIIQIALGAIKIAKA
;
A
#
# COMPACT_ATOMS: atom_id res chain seq x y z
N MET A 1 7.73 -19.65 -12.58
CA MET A 1 6.56 -18.92 -13.13
C MET A 1 5.91 -18.04 -12.07
N ALA A 2 5.63 -18.58 -10.87
CA ALA A 2 5.00 -17.82 -9.79
C ALA A 2 5.83 -16.60 -9.33
N LEU A 3 7.17 -16.66 -9.29
CA LEU A 3 7.99 -15.48 -8.99
C LEU A 3 7.80 -14.31 -9.97
N LYS A 4 7.72 -14.56 -11.28
CA LYS A 4 7.49 -13.49 -12.27
C LYS A 4 6.12 -12.84 -12.05
N ALA A 5 5.09 -13.66 -11.84
CA ALA A 5 3.75 -13.17 -11.52
C ALA A 5 3.73 -12.35 -10.21
N ALA A 6 4.39 -12.84 -9.16
CA ALA A 6 4.48 -12.14 -7.88
C ALA A 6 5.17 -10.77 -8.01
N ILE A 7 6.25 -10.67 -8.78
CA ILE A 7 6.91 -9.39 -9.06
C ILE A 7 5.92 -8.43 -9.74
N VAL A 8 5.21 -8.90 -10.77
CA VAL A 8 4.20 -8.10 -11.47
C VAL A 8 3.09 -7.63 -10.52
N LEU A 9 2.58 -8.52 -9.65
CA LEU A 9 1.56 -8.17 -8.66
C LEU A 9 2.05 -7.09 -7.69
N THR A 10 3.28 -7.21 -7.19
CA THR A 10 3.84 -6.20 -6.28
C THR A 10 4.11 -4.87 -6.99
N VAL A 11 4.51 -4.88 -8.26
CA VAL A 11 4.67 -3.64 -9.05
C VAL A 11 3.32 -2.96 -9.27
N ILE A 12 2.28 -3.72 -9.67
CA ILE A 12 0.91 -3.19 -9.81
C ILE A 12 0.46 -2.57 -8.48
N SER A 13 0.74 -3.25 -7.37
CA SER A 13 0.44 -2.77 -6.03
C SER A 13 1.07 -1.40 -5.72
N ILE A 14 2.36 -1.24 -6.04
CA ILE A 14 3.07 0.02 -5.84
C ILE A 14 2.46 1.12 -6.71
N VAL A 15 2.14 0.83 -7.98
CA VAL A 15 1.49 1.81 -8.87
C VAL A 15 0.13 2.22 -8.32
N LEU A 16 -0.70 1.27 -7.87
CA LEU A 16 -2.01 1.57 -7.26
C LEU A 16 -1.85 2.42 -5.99
N LEU A 17 -0.86 2.13 -5.15
CA LEU A 17 -0.59 2.89 -3.94
C LEU A 17 -0.12 4.32 -4.26
N SER A 18 0.74 4.46 -5.27
CA SER A 18 1.22 5.77 -5.73
C SER A 18 0.08 6.60 -6.33
N LEU A 19 -0.80 5.99 -7.13
CA LEU A 19 -1.99 6.65 -7.67
C LEU A 19 -2.92 7.10 -6.53
N TYR A 20 -3.20 6.21 -5.57
CA TYR A 20 -4.00 6.53 -4.39
C TYR A 20 -3.41 7.71 -3.62
N GLY A 21 -2.13 7.65 -3.27
CA GLY A 21 -1.46 8.69 -2.49
C GLY A 21 -1.39 10.02 -3.23
N ALA A 22 -1.10 9.99 -4.54
CA ALA A 22 -1.06 11.20 -5.36
C ALA A 22 -2.46 11.84 -5.49
N ASP A 23 -3.50 11.03 -5.69
CA ASP A 23 -4.87 11.52 -5.87
C ASP A 23 -5.42 12.14 -4.58
N VAL A 24 -5.13 11.50 -3.43
CA VAL A 24 -5.40 12.09 -2.10
C VAL A 24 -4.63 13.40 -1.91
N ALA A 25 -3.34 13.44 -2.25
CA ALA A 25 -2.54 14.66 -2.11
C ALA A 25 -3.07 15.81 -2.98
N VAL A 26 -3.53 15.53 -4.21
CA VAL A 26 -4.17 16.53 -5.07
C VAL A 26 -5.49 17.01 -4.47
N THR A 27 -6.31 16.07 -3.99
CA THR A 27 -7.61 16.36 -3.35
C THR A 27 -7.44 17.34 -2.20
N MET A 28 -6.47 17.10 -1.32
CA MET A 28 -6.17 17.96 -0.16
C MET A 28 -5.71 19.38 -0.52
N ASN A 29 -5.20 19.59 -1.74
CA ASN A 29 -4.73 20.89 -2.22
C ASN A 29 -5.72 21.56 -3.19
N SER A 30 -6.86 20.93 -3.46
CA SER A 30 -7.89 21.46 -4.36
C SER A 30 -8.95 22.26 -3.59
N VAL A 31 -9.52 23.28 -4.23
CA VAL A 31 -10.59 24.10 -3.62
C VAL A 31 -11.88 23.30 -3.47
N ASP A 32 -12.15 22.42 -4.44
CA ASP A 32 -13.40 21.66 -4.52
C ASP A 32 -13.30 20.29 -3.83
N ASN A 33 -12.17 19.97 -3.18
CA ASN A 33 -11.87 18.63 -2.64
C ASN A 33 -12.05 17.52 -3.70
N GLU A 34 -11.62 17.80 -4.93
CA GLU A 34 -11.59 16.84 -6.03
C GLU A 34 -10.15 16.43 -6.35
N GLY A 35 -9.97 15.14 -6.63
CA GLY A 35 -8.69 14.62 -7.12
C GLY A 35 -8.68 14.60 -8.65
N PHE A 36 -7.62 14.02 -9.22
CA PHE A 36 -7.57 13.82 -10.67
C PHE A 36 -8.37 12.59 -11.11
N LEU A 37 -8.65 11.67 -10.19
CA LEU A 37 -9.58 10.57 -10.43
C LEU A 37 -10.98 10.95 -9.96
N PRO A 38 -12.02 10.69 -10.78
CA PRO A 38 -13.43 10.96 -10.45
C PRO A 38 -13.96 9.88 -9.49
N LEU A 39 -13.31 9.74 -8.35
CA LEU A 39 -13.61 8.77 -7.30
C LEU A 39 -13.81 9.51 -5.99
N ASN A 40 -14.74 9.05 -5.16
CA ASN A 40 -14.84 9.52 -3.77
C ASN A 40 -13.84 8.77 -2.85
N ASP A 41 -13.66 9.26 -1.62
CA ASP A 41 -12.69 8.71 -0.67
C ASP A 41 -12.85 7.21 -0.42
N MET A 42 -14.10 6.73 -0.30
CA MET A 42 -14.40 5.32 -0.10
C MET A 42 -14.02 4.48 -1.32
N GLN A 43 -14.35 4.97 -2.53
CA GLN A 43 -14.00 4.29 -3.78
C GLN A 43 -12.48 4.24 -3.99
N ARG A 44 -11.75 5.30 -3.64
CA ARG A 44 -10.27 5.32 -3.69
C ARG A 44 -9.67 4.32 -2.70
N GLY A 45 -10.18 4.30 -1.47
CA GLY A 45 -9.76 3.34 -0.45
C GLY A 45 -9.99 1.89 -0.87
N ILE A 46 -11.23 1.56 -1.30
CA ILE A 46 -11.60 0.19 -1.70
C ILE A 46 -10.98 -0.21 -3.05
N GLY A 47 -10.93 0.71 -4.02
CA GLY A 47 -10.50 0.43 -5.38
C GLY A 47 -8.99 0.49 -5.61
N LEU A 48 -8.27 1.34 -4.87
CA LEU A 48 -6.83 1.52 -5.04
C LEU A 48 -6.06 1.10 -3.79
N GLY A 49 -6.43 1.60 -2.61
CA GLY A 49 -5.72 1.36 -1.36
C GLY A 49 -5.75 -0.11 -0.91
N THR A 50 -6.93 -0.72 -0.89
CA THR A 50 -7.10 -2.10 -0.39
C THR A 50 -6.39 -3.14 -1.27
N PRO A 51 -6.51 -3.09 -2.61
CA PRO A 51 -5.73 -3.96 -3.49
C PRO A 51 -4.23 -3.71 -3.34
N ALA A 52 -3.79 -2.46 -3.18
CA ALA A 52 -2.39 -2.11 -2.95
C ALA A 52 -1.83 -2.64 -1.62
N ILE A 53 -2.68 -2.98 -0.65
CA ILE A 53 -2.26 -3.64 0.59
C ILE A 53 -2.20 -5.16 0.41
N ILE A 54 -3.17 -5.74 -0.29
CA ILE A 54 -3.36 -7.19 -0.36
C ILE A 54 -2.41 -7.85 -1.38
N LEU A 55 -2.19 -7.23 -2.53
CA LEU A 55 -1.39 -7.81 -3.62
C LEU A 55 0.05 -8.21 -3.21
N PRO A 56 0.83 -7.41 -2.44
CA PRO A 56 2.17 -7.78 -2.00
C PRO A 56 2.16 -8.96 -1.01
N ILE A 57 1.10 -9.06 -0.21
CA ILE A 57 0.90 -10.17 0.73
C ILE A 57 0.66 -11.46 -0.06
N ILE A 58 -0.23 -11.43 -1.05
CA ILE A 58 -0.46 -12.58 -1.95
C ILE A 58 0.84 -12.95 -2.66
N ALA A 59 1.57 -11.97 -3.22
CA ALA A 59 2.84 -12.18 -3.91
C ALA A 59 3.88 -12.89 -3.03
N PHE A 60 3.94 -12.55 -1.74
CA PHE A 60 4.76 -13.26 -0.76
C PHE A 60 4.33 -14.72 -0.61
N PHE A 61 3.04 -14.98 -0.36
CA PHE A 61 2.53 -16.32 -0.06
C PHE A 61 2.64 -17.28 -1.25
N ILE A 62 2.34 -16.83 -2.47
CA ILE A 62 2.46 -17.67 -3.68
C ILE A 62 3.92 -18.02 -4.01
N THR A 63 4.89 -17.27 -3.47
CA THR A 63 6.32 -17.51 -3.68
C THR A 63 7.05 -18.01 -2.46
N LEU A 64 6.38 -18.49 -1.40
CA LEU A 64 7.02 -18.90 -0.13
C LEU A 64 8.28 -19.76 -0.29
N LYS A 65 8.30 -20.65 -1.29
CA LYS A 65 9.40 -21.58 -1.57
C LYS A 65 10.45 -21.02 -2.54
N GLU A 66 10.16 -19.93 -3.24
CA GLU A 66 11.06 -19.30 -4.19
C GLU A 66 11.92 -18.24 -3.50
N LYS A 67 13.24 -18.29 -3.71
CA LYS A 67 14.19 -17.30 -3.20
C LYS A 67 14.20 -16.08 -4.11
N SER A 68 14.04 -14.88 -3.54
CA SER A 68 14.15 -13.63 -4.31
C SER A 68 14.35 -12.43 -3.41
N LYS A 69 15.56 -11.86 -3.43
CA LYS A 69 15.86 -10.58 -2.77
C LYS A 69 15.11 -9.42 -3.44
N GLY A 70 14.94 -9.47 -4.76
CA GLY A 70 14.22 -8.45 -5.52
C GLY A 70 12.75 -8.33 -5.13
N LEU A 71 12.03 -9.46 -5.05
CA LEU A 71 10.64 -9.46 -4.59
C LEU A 71 10.51 -8.98 -3.14
N GLY A 72 11.42 -9.43 -2.26
CA GLY A 72 11.45 -8.97 -0.88
C GLY A 72 11.64 -7.45 -0.76
N GLY A 73 12.56 -6.89 -1.55
CA GLY A 73 12.77 -5.44 -1.62
C GLY A 73 11.53 -4.68 -2.08
N LEU A 74 10.83 -5.17 -3.12
CA LEU A 74 9.58 -4.55 -3.58
C LEU A 74 8.48 -4.55 -2.52
N ILE A 75 8.34 -5.63 -1.75
CA ILE A 75 7.36 -5.70 -0.66
C ILE A 75 7.73 -4.70 0.46
N ILE A 76 9.01 -4.54 0.78
CA ILE A 76 9.47 -3.51 1.75
C ILE A 76 9.13 -2.11 1.24
N ILE A 77 9.40 -1.81 -0.03
CA ILE A 77 9.08 -0.51 -0.64
C ILE A 77 7.59 -0.22 -0.51
N SER A 78 6.73 -1.20 -0.83
CA SER A 78 5.28 -1.07 -0.65
C SER A 78 4.92 -0.79 0.82
N GLY A 79 5.51 -1.51 1.78
CA GLY A 79 5.29 -1.26 3.20
C GLY A 79 5.72 0.14 3.66
N ILE A 80 6.85 0.66 3.16
CA ILE A 80 7.31 2.02 3.42
C ILE A 80 6.35 3.07 2.85
N LEU A 81 5.84 2.86 1.63
CA LEU A 81 4.85 3.76 1.04
C LEU A 81 3.55 3.80 1.85
N ILE A 82 3.08 2.66 2.36
CA ILE A 82 1.92 2.62 3.27
C ILE A 82 2.23 3.39 4.55
N LEU A 83 3.44 3.23 5.11
CA LEU A 83 3.85 3.97 6.31
C LEU A 83 3.81 5.49 6.07
N ILE A 84 4.35 5.96 4.94
CA ILE A 84 4.34 7.38 4.55
C ILE A 84 2.89 7.87 4.42
N GLY A 85 2.03 7.12 3.73
CA GLY A 85 0.61 7.45 3.62
C GLY A 85 -0.09 7.53 4.98
N GLY A 86 0.20 6.58 5.87
CA GLY A 86 -0.33 6.58 7.24
C GLY A 86 0.15 7.79 8.06
N LEU A 87 1.42 8.17 7.96
CA LEU A 87 1.95 9.38 8.61
C LEU A 87 1.30 10.65 8.06
N ALA A 88 1.10 10.74 6.75
CA ALA A 88 0.38 11.86 6.13
C ALA A 88 -1.06 11.98 6.65
N MET A 89 -1.73 10.85 6.92
CA MET A 89 -3.06 10.85 7.49
C MET A 89 -3.08 11.48 8.87
N ILE A 90 -2.12 11.21 9.77
CA ILE A 90 -2.10 11.81 11.14
C ILE A 90 -2.27 13.33 11.12
N GLY A 91 -1.67 14.02 10.14
CA GLY A 91 -1.72 15.48 10.03
C GLY A 91 -3.04 16.07 9.51
N THR A 92 -4.01 15.24 9.13
CA THR A 92 -5.31 15.69 8.57
C THR A 92 -6.45 15.51 9.58
N PRO A 93 -7.56 16.25 9.49
CA PRO A 93 -8.73 15.98 10.33
C PRO A 93 -9.32 14.61 10.00
N ALA A 94 -9.73 13.85 11.02
CA ALA A 94 -10.49 12.61 10.78
C ALA A 94 -11.92 12.97 10.30
N PRO A 95 -12.51 12.20 9.37
CA PRO A 95 -13.92 12.36 9.01
C PRO A 95 -14.82 12.23 10.24
N GLU A 96 -15.94 12.96 10.26
CA GLU A 96 -16.90 12.90 11.37
C GLU A 96 -17.36 11.45 11.62
N GLY A 97 -17.32 11.02 12.89
CA GLY A 97 -17.68 9.66 13.28
C GLY A 97 -16.63 8.58 12.99
N VAL A 98 -15.46 8.93 12.45
CA VAL A 98 -14.37 7.98 12.19
C VAL A 98 -13.25 8.15 13.20
N GLU A 99 -13.07 7.17 14.08
CA GLU A 99 -11.92 7.12 14.96
C GLU A 99 -10.71 6.55 14.21
N ARG A 100 -9.60 7.29 14.20
CA ARG A 100 -8.35 6.81 13.60
C ARG A 100 -7.65 5.86 14.55
N ASN A 101 -7.88 4.57 14.34
CA ASN A 101 -7.12 3.55 15.03
C ASN A 101 -5.70 3.45 14.43
N PRO A 102 -4.62 3.78 15.19
CA PRO A 102 -3.25 3.72 14.69
C PRO A 102 -2.86 2.30 14.26
N ILE A 103 -3.44 1.26 14.88
CA ILE A 103 -3.20 -0.13 14.49
C ILE A 103 -3.71 -0.37 13.07
N MET A 104 -4.92 0.09 12.74
CA MET A 104 -5.47 -0.10 11.40
C MET A 104 -4.67 0.68 10.33
N LEU A 105 -4.09 1.82 10.72
CA LEU A 105 -3.29 2.67 9.84
C LEU A 105 -1.89 2.10 9.55
N PHE A 106 -1.25 1.50 10.56
CA PHE A 106 0.16 1.08 10.47
C PHE A 106 0.38 -0.43 10.41
N ALA A 107 -0.58 -1.26 10.83
CA ALA A 107 -0.43 -2.71 10.78
C ALA A 107 -0.11 -3.22 9.35
N PRO A 108 -0.77 -2.74 8.28
CA PRO A 108 -0.43 -3.19 6.93
C PRO A 108 1.02 -2.88 6.54
N ALA A 109 1.53 -1.70 6.92
CA ALA A 109 2.92 -1.31 6.68
C ALA A 109 3.90 -2.23 7.41
N ILE A 110 3.67 -2.45 8.70
CA ILE A 110 4.53 -3.31 9.55
C ILE A 110 4.53 -4.74 9.01
N ILE A 111 3.36 -5.28 8.66
CA ILE A 111 3.23 -6.63 8.10
C ILE A 111 4.02 -6.73 6.80
N GLN A 112 3.85 -5.80 5.86
CA GLN A 112 4.58 -5.87 4.59
C GLN A 112 6.09 -5.73 4.78
N ILE A 113 6.57 -4.80 5.61
CA ILE A 113 8.00 -4.66 5.91
C ILE A 113 8.56 -5.96 6.49
N ALA A 114 7.85 -6.57 7.45
CA ALA A 114 8.27 -7.83 8.05
C ALA A 114 8.30 -8.98 7.02
N LEU A 115 7.26 -9.12 6.19
CA LEU A 115 7.23 -10.14 5.14
C LEU A 115 8.35 -9.95 4.11
N GLY A 116 8.61 -8.71 3.70
CA GLY A 116 9.69 -8.37 2.80
C GLY A 116 11.06 -8.69 3.40
N ALA A 117 11.29 -8.36 4.68
CA ALA A 117 12.51 -8.71 5.40
C ALA A 117 12.71 -10.23 5.52
N ILE A 118 11.65 -10.97 5.87
CA ILE A 118 11.65 -12.45 5.90
C ILE A 118 12.02 -13.00 4.52
N LYS A 119 11.48 -12.42 3.45
CA LYS A 119 11.74 -12.86 2.08
C LYS A 119 13.21 -12.68 1.71
N ILE A 120 13.82 -11.55 2.07
CA ILE A 120 15.25 -11.26 1.83
C ILE A 120 16.13 -12.19 2.65
N ALA A 121 15.82 -12.39 3.93
CA ALA A 121 16.61 -13.23 4.83
C ALA A 121 16.64 -14.71 4.40
N LYS A 122 15.57 -15.18 3.75
CA LYS A 122 15.46 -16.55 3.22
C LYS A 122 16.02 -16.71 1.79
N ALA A 123 16.38 -15.62 1.12
CA ALA A 123 16.78 -15.61 -0.29
C ALA A 123 18.25 -15.94 -0.54
#